data_AF-C6PYS0-F1
#
_entry.id   AF-C6PYS0-F1
#
_cell.length_a   1.000
_cell.length_b   1.000
_cell.length_c   1.000
_cell.angle_alpha   90.00
_cell.angle_beta   90.00
_cell.angle_gamma   90.00
#
_symmetry.space_group_name_H-M   'P 1'
#
loop_
_entity.id
_entity.type
_entity.pdbx_description
1 polymer ?
#
loop_
_entity_poly.entity_id
_entity_poly.type
_entity_poly.pdbx_seq_one_letter_code
_entity_poly.pdbx_strand_id
1 'polypeptide(L)'
;MKKILSLIVASSIITTASITAHAETRYNVSRLYGVDRYKTSVNISNNFSNGKIQNVIIASGKDFPDALTGSILSKKYTAPILLLNNTVNESTDSINYVINHLDKSGTIYILGGSGSISEDFVKYMKNLGYSNIIRLGGINRAETNKVIVQSIDIEKKTPIVITNGYDGFADALSISSIAAAKGYPIFITEKKALPVEIKNTISNIDPSEVYIVGGTGVVGSEIVRELKNLVPTLDDSKIIRVAGDDRYETSLNIAKYFKLNTDTAIIANGTNFPDALSGTALAAKLNAPIILTDGQDIESQKSFINTQNYSNIVLLGGLGSIDFPIEYSFKDPEKISQAEKDYINILLKSCDDMLNNTSLVSKSLSDFSYVLSAIEDAMNKNASEPAPSVEAVRNFFSDEFSNNYSNLANLGGAIGVTEDILNLQSPDGLESLKSEYIKAVQIEHSNMQKIDNDYSDCVSSIDSLIRNSKFPSIYPKGSAAYKKQIKDRMELISKSIYNLAGSSQYLGSERGKILQLKQRLEKAKQYMQ
;
A
#
# COMPACT_ATOMS: atom_id res chain seq x y z
N MET A 1 66.94 41.26 -36.20
CA MET A 1 65.56 41.30 -36.73
C MET A 1 65.06 39.87 -36.94
N LYS A 2 63.97 39.51 -36.26
CA LYS A 2 62.91 38.51 -36.57
C LYS A 2 63.25 37.04 -36.88
N LYS A 3 62.43 36.18 -36.22
CA LYS A 3 61.90 34.81 -36.50
C LYS A 3 62.41 33.77 -35.47
N ILE A 4 61.67 33.31 -34.45
CA ILE A 4 60.30 32.74 -34.27
C ILE A 4 60.11 31.33 -34.89
N LEU A 5 59.75 30.37 -33.99
CA LEU A 5 59.12 29.04 -34.15
C LEU A 5 59.98 27.90 -34.77
N SER A 6 60.04 26.67 -34.25
CA SER A 6 59.01 25.85 -33.58
C SER A 6 59.63 24.71 -32.75
N LEU A 7 59.13 24.44 -31.54
CA LEU A 7 59.12 23.08 -30.97
C LEU A 7 57.89 22.94 -30.06
N ILE A 8 56.91 22.20 -30.55
CA ILE A 8 55.68 21.86 -29.83
C ILE A 8 56.03 20.73 -28.87
N VAL A 9 56.04 21.01 -27.57
CA VAL A 9 55.99 19.98 -26.53
C VAL A 9 54.52 19.86 -26.12
N ALA A 10 53.89 18.77 -26.53
CA ALA A 10 52.55 18.40 -26.10
C ALA A 10 52.59 18.09 -24.60
N SER A 11 52.14 19.03 -23.77
CA SER A 11 51.82 18.78 -22.38
C SER A 11 50.41 18.20 -22.33
N SER A 12 50.32 16.86 -22.30
CA SER A 12 49.08 16.16 -21.99
C SER A 12 48.77 16.39 -20.50
N ILE A 13 47.82 17.28 -20.25
CA ILE A 13 47.19 17.45 -18.94
C ILE A 13 46.37 16.18 -18.69
N ILE A 14 46.92 15.25 -17.91
CA ILE A 14 46.15 14.14 -17.36
C ILE A 14 45.33 14.73 -16.22
N THR A 15 44.10 15.15 -16.51
CA THR A 15 43.09 15.36 -15.47
C THR A 15 42.74 14.00 -14.89
N THR A 16 43.37 13.62 -13.78
CA THR A 16 42.89 12.51 -12.96
C THR A 16 41.57 12.94 -12.35
N ALA A 17 40.46 12.68 -13.05
CA ALA A 17 39.17 12.60 -12.39
C ALA A 17 39.29 11.45 -11.39
N SER A 18 39.32 11.79 -10.10
CA SER A 18 39.16 10.80 -9.04
C SER A 18 37.77 10.21 -9.21
N ILE A 19 37.68 9.08 -9.92
CA ILE A 19 36.49 8.23 -9.89
C ILE A 19 36.50 7.65 -8.48
N THR A 20 35.82 8.33 -7.54
CA THR A 20 35.40 7.68 -6.30
C THR A 20 34.43 6.59 -6.71
N ALA A 21 34.95 5.38 -6.96
CA ALA A 21 34.15 4.17 -6.98
C ALA A 21 33.49 4.07 -5.60
N HIS A 22 32.22 4.48 -5.52
CA HIS A 22 31.42 4.21 -4.35
C HIS A 22 31.23 2.70 -4.36
N ALA A 23 31.81 2.01 -3.39
CA ALA A 23 31.45 0.62 -3.15
C ALA A 23 29.94 0.60 -2.94
N GLU A 24 29.19 -0.04 -3.84
CA GLU A 24 27.75 -0.18 -3.67
C GLU A 24 27.50 -0.90 -2.36
N THR A 25 26.76 -0.25 -1.45
CA THR A 25 26.33 -0.87 -0.21
C THR A 25 25.47 -2.08 -0.58
N ARG A 26 26.00 -3.28 -0.38
CA ARG A 26 25.26 -4.53 -0.64
C ARG A 26 24.38 -4.84 0.55
N TYR A 27 23.08 -4.75 0.38
CA TYR A 27 22.12 -5.13 1.40
C TYR A 27 21.72 -6.61 1.28
N ASN A 28 21.48 -7.23 2.43
CA ASN A 28 20.70 -8.45 2.53
C ASN A 28 19.25 -8.07 2.81
N VAL A 29 18.39 -8.23 1.81
CA VAL A 29 17.00 -7.77 1.85
C VAL A 29 16.07 -8.95 2.04
N SER A 30 15.14 -8.82 2.98
CA SER A 30 14.07 -9.78 3.20
C SER A 30 12.75 -9.04 3.40
N ARG A 31 11.65 -9.67 2.99
CA ARG A 31 10.30 -9.19 3.26
C ARG A 31 9.51 -10.22 4.05
N LEU A 32 8.89 -9.79 5.14
CA LEU A 32 7.98 -10.60 5.95
C LEU A 32 6.57 -10.06 5.75
N TYR A 33 5.74 -10.84 5.07
CA TYR A 33 4.41 -10.44 4.64
C TYR A 33 3.49 -11.66 4.54
N GLY A 34 2.19 -11.42 4.51
CA GLY A 34 1.16 -12.39 4.18
C GLY A 34 0.03 -11.72 3.41
N VAL A 35 -0.99 -12.50 3.04
CA VAL A 35 -2.19 -12.00 2.34
C VAL A 35 -2.97 -10.96 3.14
N ASP A 36 -2.81 -10.97 4.47
CA ASP A 36 -3.35 -9.99 5.39
C ASP A 36 -2.42 -9.78 6.60
N ARG A 37 -2.86 -8.94 7.55
CA ARG A 37 -2.12 -8.62 8.78
C ARG A 37 -1.94 -9.82 9.71
N TYR A 38 -2.88 -10.77 9.71
CA TYR A 38 -2.83 -11.93 10.60
C TYR A 38 -1.77 -12.91 10.09
N LYS A 39 -1.79 -13.20 8.80
CA LYS A 39 -0.77 -14.01 8.15
C LYS A 39 0.61 -13.35 8.20
N THR A 40 0.68 -12.03 8.03
CA THR A 40 1.92 -11.27 8.24
C THR A 40 2.46 -11.47 9.65
N SER A 41 1.61 -11.38 10.69
CA SER A 41 2.04 -11.60 12.07
C SER A 41 2.56 -13.03 12.31
N VAL A 42 1.96 -14.04 11.68
CA VAL A 42 2.45 -15.43 11.73
C VAL A 42 3.81 -15.58 11.05
N ASN A 43 3.98 -14.98 9.86
CA ASN A 43 5.23 -15.05 9.12
C ASN A 43 6.38 -14.31 9.84
N ILE A 44 6.08 -13.22 10.53
CA ILE A 44 7.02 -12.57 11.46
C ILE A 44 7.33 -13.52 12.63
N SER A 45 6.31 -14.14 13.21
CA SER A 45 6.44 -15.06 14.35
C SER A 45 7.25 -16.32 14.03
N ASN A 46 7.27 -16.78 12.78
CA ASN A 46 8.13 -17.89 12.35
C ASN A 46 9.63 -17.60 12.53
N ASN A 47 10.02 -16.33 12.73
CA ASN A 47 11.39 -15.96 13.06
C ASN A 47 11.74 -16.12 14.55
N PHE A 48 10.82 -16.60 15.39
CA PHE A 48 11.06 -16.80 16.83
C PHE A 48 11.53 -18.22 17.19
N SER A 49 11.39 -19.22 16.31
CA SER A 49 11.86 -20.57 16.60
C SER A 49 12.07 -21.45 15.37
N ASN A 50 12.95 -22.46 15.53
CA ASN A 50 13.02 -23.67 14.71
C ASN A 50 12.36 -24.86 15.47
N GLY A 51 11.34 -24.59 16.31
CA GLY A 51 10.77 -25.59 17.24
C GLY A 51 9.74 -25.03 18.22
N LYS A 52 9.58 -25.70 19.38
CA LYS A 52 8.61 -25.30 20.42
C LYS A 52 9.07 -24.03 21.18
N ILE A 53 8.13 -23.14 21.46
CA ILE A 53 8.30 -21.92 22.27
C ILE A 53 7.52 -22.03 23.58
N GLN A 54 7.94 -21.25 24.59
CA GLN A 54 7.33 -21.25 25.92
C GLN A 54 6.33 -20.12 26.14
N ASN A 55 6.38 -19.08 25.31
CA ASN A 55 5.54 -17.89 25.50
C ASN A 55 5.06 -17.39 24.14
N VAL A 56 3.80 -16.99 24.06
CA VAL A 56 3.24 -16.21 22.94
C VAL A 56 2.50 -15.01 23.49
N ILE A 57 2.53 -13.91 22.76
CA ILE A 57 1.76 -12.72 23.04
C ILE A 57 0.70 -12.58 21.98
N ILE A 58 -0.52 -12.27 22.41
CA ILE A 58 -1.70 -12.18 21.57
C ILE A 58 -2.29 -10.79 21.75
N ALA A 59 -2.58 -10.12 20.63
CA ALA A 59 -3.25 -8.84 20.61
C ALA A 59 -4.32 -8.80 19.50
N SER A 60 -5.23 -7.84 19.59
CA SER A 60 -6.20 -7.61 18.53
C SER A 60 -5.50 -7.03 17.30
N GLY A 61 -5.79 -7.59 16.13
CA GLY A 61 -5.34 -7.02 14.85
C GLY A 61 -6.23 -5.87 14.35
N LYS A 62 -7.31 -5.51 15.06
CA LYS A 62 -8.21 -4.41 14.68
C LYS A 62 -8.01 -3.16 15.52
N ASP A 63 -8.01 -3.32 16.85
CA ASP A 63 -7.79 -2.22 17.81
C ASP A 63 -6.55 -2.54 18.64
N PHE A 64 -5.45 -1.89 18.30
CA PHE A 64 -4.12 -2.32 18.71
C PHE A 64 -3.30 -1.34 19.59
N PRO A 65 -3.88 -0.36 20.31
CA PRO A 65 -3.09 0.47 21.24
C PRO A 65 -2.50 -0.39 22.37
N ASP A 66 -3.16 -1.49 22.73
CA ASP A 66 -2.70 -2.44 23.75
C ASP A 66 -1.40 -3.17 23.32
N ALA A 67 -1.22 -3.39 22.00
CA ALA A 67 -0.04 -4.06 21.45
C ALA A 67 1.22 -3.20 21.48
N LEU A 68 1.11 -1.86 21.49
CA LEU A 68 2.25 -0.93 21.50
C LEU A 68 3.22 -1.18 22.65
N THR A 69 2.70 -1.62 23.78
CA THR A 69 3.47 -1.82 25.01
C THR A 69 3.87 -3.30 25.19
N GLY A 70 3.46 -4.16 24.25
CA GLY A 70 3.78 -5.58 24.24
C GLY A 70 5.22 -5.91 23.84
N SER A 71 5.95 -4.97 23.22
CA SER A 71 7.32 -5.22 22.75
C SER A 71 8.29 -5.53 23.90
N ILE A 72 8.15 -4.88 25.05
CA ILE A 72 8.99 -5.16 26.23
C ILE A 72 8.68 -6.54 26.83
N LEU A 73 7.40 -6.96 26.80
CA LEU A 73 6.97 -8.29 27.20
C LEU A 73 7.55 -9.35 26.24
N SER A 74 7.53 -9.06 24.94
CA SER A 74 8.13 -9.90 23.89
C SER A 74 9.63 -10.09 24.12
N LYS A 75 10.34 -9.01 24.45
CA LYS A 75 11.78 -9.09 24.77
C LYS A 75 12.04 -9.89 26.05
N LYS A 76 11.28 -9.65 27.12
CA LYS A 76 11.45 -10.36 28.41
C LYS A 76 11.27 -11.87 28.26
N TYR A 77 10.27 -12.29 27.49
CA TYR A 77 9.90 -13.70 27.38
C TYR A 77 10.33 -14.37 26.07
N THR A 78 11.07 -13.67 25.21
CA THR A 78 11.43 -14.11 23.85
C THR A 78 10.20 -14.65 23.11
N ALA A 79 9.12 -13.87 23.15
CA ALA A 79 7.80 -14.29 22.67
C ALA A 79 7.41 -13.53 21.40
N PRO A 80 6.89 -14.19 20.36
CA PRO A 80 6.30 -13.49 19.23
C PRO A 80 4.99 -12.78 19.62
N ILE A 81 4.61 -11.76 18.85
CA ILE A 81 3.29 -11.10 18.94
C ILE A 81 2.45 -11.56 17.74
N LEU A 82 1.37 -12.29 18.03
CA LEU A 82 0.38 -12.75 17.07
C LEU A 82 -0.85 -11.85 17.12
N LEU A 83 -1.41 -11.56 15.95
CA LEU A 83 -2.64 -10.78 15.84
C LEU A 83 -3.84 -11.71 15.65
N LEU A 84 -4.93 -11.43 16.36
CA LEU A 84 -6.20 -12.11 16.18
C LEU A 84 -7.25 -11.19 15.58
N ASN A 85 -8.17 -11.79 14.85
CA ASN A 85 -9.40 -11.16 14.39
C ASN A 85 -10.49 -11.29 15.48
N ASN A 86 -11.73 -10.92 15.18
CA ASN A 86 -12.83 -10.85 16.15
C ASN A 86 -13.21 -12.23 16.71
N THR A 87 -13.13 -13.25 15.87
CA THR A 87 -13.59 -14.60 16.20
C THR A 87 -12.46 -15.62 16.08
N VAL A 88 -12.66 -16.77 16.73
CA VAL A 88 -11.76 -17.93 16.63
C VAL A 88 -11.60 -18.37 15.17
N ASN A 89 -12.69 -18.44 14.40
CA ASN A 89 -12.67 -18.91 13.01
C ASN A 89 -11.94 -17.94 12.07
N GLU A 90 -12.02 -16.63 12.33
CA GLU A 90 -11.29 -15.64 11.54
C GLU A 90 -9.82 -15.51 11.96
N SER A 91 -9.39 -16.23 13.01
CA SER A 91 -8.04 -16.16 13.57
C SER A 91 -7.24 -17.46 13.39
N THR A 92 -7.66 -18.32 12.46
CA THR A 92 -7.13 -19.68 12.29
C THR A 92 -5.62 -19.72 12.07
N ASP A 93 -5.04 -18.79 11.30
CA ASP A 93 -3.59 -18.76 11.07
C ASP A 93 -2.79 -18.60 12.37
N SER A 94 -3.14 -17.59 13.18
CA SER A 94 -2.49 -17.31 14.47
C SER A 94 -2.74 -18.43 15.48
N ILE A 95 -3.94 -19.00 15.49
CA ILE A 95 -4.28 -20.16 16.33
C ILE A 95 -3.43 -21.37 15.96
N ASN A 96 -3.30 -21.67 14.68
CA ASN A 96 -2.49 -22.78 14.18
C ASN A 96 -1.02 -22.58 14.53
N TYR A 97 -0.51 -21.34 14.48
CA TYR A 97 0.84 -21.05 14.97
C TYR A 97 0.98 -21.44 16.44
N VAL A 98 0.04 -21.07 17.31
CA VAL A 98 0.06 -21.45 18.74
C VAL A 98 0.03 -22.97 18.90
N ILE A 99 -0.86 -23.67 18.20
CA ILE A 99 -0.97 -25.14 18.26
C ILE A 99 0.36 -25.81 17.86
N ASN A 100 0.97 -25.35 16.77
CA ASN A 100 2.15 -25.96 16.20
C ASN A 100 3.42 -25.63 17.00
N HIS A 101 3.53 -24.43 17.56
CA HIS A 101 4.78 -23.94 18.16
C HIS A 101 4.73 -23.77 19.67
N LEU A 102 3.60 -23.45 20.30
CA LEU A 102 3.57 -23.30 21.76
C LEU A 102 3.58 -24.67 22.45
N ASP A 103 4.44 -24.82 23.45
CA ASP A 103 4.41 -25.94 24.39
C ASP A 103 3.09 -25.95 25.19
N LYS A 104 2.52 -27.12 25.52
CA LYS A 104 1.27 -27.17 26.30
C LYS A 104 1.43 -26.61 27.71
N SER A 105 2.63 -26.64 28.27
CA SER A 105 2.99 -25.99 29.53
C SER A 105 3.33 -24.51 29.39
N GLY A 106 3.48 -24.02 28.15
CA GLY A 106 3.79 -22.62 27.84
C GLY A 106 2.65 -21.66 28.16
N THR A 107 2.97 -20.36 28.14
CA THR A 107 2.05 -19.28 28.54
C THR A 107 1.55 -18.47 27.34
N ILE A 108 0.24 -18.22 27.31
CA ILE A 108 -0.41 -17.29 26.38
C ILE A 108 -0.67 -15.98 27.13
N TYR A 109 0.02 -14.91 26.75
CA TYR A 109 -0.25 -13.56 27.23
C TYR A 109 -1.22 -12.86 26.29
N ILE A 110 -2.37 -12.42 26.79
CA ILE A 110 -3.37 -11.69 26.01
C ILE A 110 -3.29 -10.22 26.40
N LEU A 111 -3.01 -9.35 25.44
CA LEU A 111 -3.00 -7.89 25.63
C LEU A 111 -4.38 -7.33 25.33
N GLY A 112 -4.93 -6.59 26.30
CA GLY A 112 -6.24 -5.94 26.18
C GLY A 112 -7.38 -6.69 26.86
N GLY A 113 -8.48 -5.96 27.06
CA GLY A 113 -9.70 -6.45 27.70
C GLY A 113 -10.47 -7.46 26.86
N SER A 114 -11.57 -7.98 27.42
CA SER A 114 -12.45 -8.93 26.72
C SER A 114 -13.16 -8.34 25.49
N GLY A 115 -13.25 -7.01 25.39
CA GLY A 115 -13.72 -6.31 24.20
C GLY A 115 -12.73 -6.36 23.02
N SER A 116 -11.43 -6.41 23.31
CA SER A 116 -10.37 -6.49 22.29
C SER A 116 -10.15 -7.94 21.84
N ILE A 117 -10.04 -8.87 22.80
CA ILE A 117 -9.91 -10.32 22.57
C ILE A 117 -10.94 -11.04 23.43
N SER A 118 -11.92 -11.68 22.81
CA SER A 118 -13.08 -12.26 23.51
C SER A 118 -12.72 -13.41 24.46
N GLU A 119 -13.57 -13.65 25.45
CA GLU A 119 -13.44 -14.80 26.36
C GLU A 119 -13.65 -16.15 25.65
N ASP A 120 -14.30 -16.15 24.48
CA ASP A 120 -14.47 -17.37 23.70
C ASP A 120 -13.13 -17.87 23.14
N PHE A 121 -12.20 -16.97 22.83
CA PHE A 121 -10.82 -17.36 22.50
C PHE A 121 -10.13 -18.06 23.67
N VAL A 122 -10.28 -17.52 24.89
CA VAL A 122 -9.71 -18.11 26.12
C VAL A 122 -10.28 -19.52 26.35
N LYS A 123 -11.60 -19.68 26.24
CA LYS A 123 -12.27 -20.98 26.36
C LYS A 123 -11.77 -21.97 25.29
N TYR A 124 -11.65 -21.51 24.05
CA TYR A 124 -11.17 -22.33 22.94
C TYR A 124 -9.74 -22.85 23.19
N MET A 125 -8.82 -21.98 23.62
CA MET A 125 -7.44 -22.39 23.95
C MET A 125 -7.37 -23.34 25.15
N LYS A 126 -8.19 -23.13 26.18
CA LYS A 126 -8.30 -24.07 27.31
C LYS A 126 -8.79 -25.46 26.87
N ASN A 127 -9.78 -25.51 25.98
CA ASN A 127 -10.28 -26.78 25.43
C ASN A 127 -9.22 -27.51 24.59
N LEU A 128 -8.27 -26.78 23.99
CA LEU A 128 -7.09 -27.35 23.33
C LEU A 128 -5.99 -27.77 24.29
N GLY A 129 -6.16 -27.62 25.60
CA GLY A 129 -5.22 -28.07 26.64
C GLY A 129 -4.19 -27.03 27.07
N TYR A 130 -4.36 -25.75 26.73
CA TYR A 130 -3.52 -24.68 27.26
C TYR A 130 -4.08 -24.17 28.60
N SER A 131 -3.36 -24.41 29.70
CA SER A 131 -3.80 -24.02 31.04
C SER A 131 -3.29 -22.63 31.46
N ASN A 132 -2.13 -22.21 30.97
CA ASN A 132 -1.48 -20.96 31.37
C ASN A 132 -1.86 -19.83 30.40
N ILE A 133 -2.96 -19.14 30.69
CA ILE A 133 -3.44 -17.99 29.91
C ILE A 133 -3.55 -16.78 30.84
N ILE A 134 -2.76 -15.74 30.56
CA ILE A 134 -2.67 -14.52 31.38
C ILE A 134 -3.19 -13.35 30.54
N ARG A 135 -4.28 -12.72 30.98
CA ARG A 135 -4.79 -11.49 30.36
C ARG A 135 -4.20 -10.28 31.06
N LEU A 136 -3.53 -9.43 30.28
CA LEU A 136 -2.98 -8.14 30.67
C LEU A 136 -3.80 -7.05 29.98
N GLY A 137 -4.94 -6.68 30.57
CA GLY A 137 -5.89 -5.76 29.96
C GLY A 137 -6.68 -4.97 31.00
N GLY A 138 -6.88 -3.69 30.72
CA GLY A 138 -7.64 -2.76 31.55
C GLY A 138 -8.93 -2.29 30.90
N ILE A 139 -9.65 -1.40 31.59
CA ILE A 139 -10.86 -0.72 31.06
C ILE A 139 -10.55 0.29 29.95
N ASN A 140 -9.30 0.75 29.89
CA ASN A 140 -8.79 1.70 28.91
C ASN A 140 -7.32 1.38 28.61
N ARG A 141 -6.75 2.06 27.60
CA ARG A 141 -5.37 1.84 27.17
C ARG A 141 -4.34 2.15 28.25
N ALA A 142 -4.55 3.19 29.07
CA ALA A 142 -3.63 3.56 30.14
C ALA A 142 -3.59 2.50 31.25
N GLU A 143 -4.73 1.91 31.58
CA GLU A 143 -4.84 0.80 32.52
C GLU A 143 -4.20 -0.47 31.95
N THR A 144 -4.43 -0.81 30.67
CA THR A 144 -3.72 -1.91 30.00
C THR A 144 -2.20 -1.71 30.04
N ASN A 145 -1.73 -0.50 29.70
CA ASN A 145 -0.33 -0.14 29.76
C ASN A 145 0.26 -0.31 31.18
N LYS A 146 -0.44 0.18 32.20
CA LYS A 146 -0.05 -0.01 33.61
C LYS A 146 0.11 -1.49 33.95
N VAL A 147 -0.88 -2.31 33.61
CA VAL A 147 -0.88 -3.76 33.92
C VAL A 147 0.28 -4.48 33.22
N ILE A 148 0.57 -4.14 31.96
CA ILE A 148 1.70 -4.73 31.21
C ILE A 148 3.04 -4.32 31.83
N VAL A 149 3.21 -3.06 32.20
CA VAL A 149 4.47 -2.60 32.82
C VAL A 149 4.65 -3.23 34.21
N GLN A 150 3.58 -3.39 34.98
CA GLN A 150 3.64 -4.02 36.29
C GLN A 150 3.90 -5.54 36.21
N SER A 151 3.52 -6.21 35.12
CA SER A 151 3.77 -7.65 34.96
C SER A 151 5.24 -8.00 34.74
N ILE A 152 6.12 -7.00 34.51
CA ILE A 152 7.51 -7.23 34.13
C ILE A 152 8.57 -6.82 35.18
N ASP A 153 8.18 -6.53 36.42
CA ASP A 153 9.09 -6.22 37.55
C ASP A 153 10.22 -5.25 37.18
N ILE A 154 9.84 -4.02 36.81
CA ILE A 154 10.80 -2.97 36.45
C ILE A 154 11.60 -2.52 37.68
N GLU A 155 12.93 -2.54 37.57
CA GLU A 155 13.83 -2.07 38.62
C GLU A 155 13.68 -0.55 38.83
N LYS A 156 13.87 -0.11 40.08
CA LYS A 156 13.93 1.33 40.39
C LYS A 156 15.04 1.99 39.58
N LYS A 157 14.87 3.27 39.27
CA LYS A 157 15.80 4.09 38.47
C LYS A 157 15.92 3.69 37.01
N THR A 158 15.21 2.66 36.53
CA THR A 158 15.15 2.34 35.10
C THR A 158 14.64 3.55 34.31
N PRO A 159 15.33 3.99 33.24
CA PRO A 159 14.81 5.02 32.35
C PRO A 159 13.47 4.63 31.73
N ILE A 160 12.60 5.60 31.50
CA ILE A 160 11.27 5.35 30.92
C ILE A 160 11.06 6.13 29.63
N VAL A 161 10.11 5.66 28.82
CA VAL A 161 9.67 6.34 27.61
C VAL A 161 8.25 6.86 27.83
N ILE A 162 7.99 8.12 27.49
CA ILE A 162 6.65 8.71 27.43
C ILE A 162 6.32 9.02 25.97
N THR A 163 5.18 8.51 25.49
CA THR A 163 4.71 8.77 24.13
C THR A 163 3.18 8.90 24.10
N ASN A 164 2.63 9.59 23.09
CA ASN A 164 1.19 9.72 22.96
C ASN A 164 0.58 8.41 22.41
N GLY A 165 -0.20 7.72 23.23
CA GLY A 165 -0.83 6.46 22.85
C GLY A 165 -2.14 6.60 22.08
N TYR A 166 -2.62 7.82 21.81
CA TYR A 166 -3.91 8.16 21.21
C TYR A 166 -3.76 8.75 19.81
N ASP A 167 -3.02 9.85 19.69
CA ASP A 167 -2.79 10.59 18.44
C ASP A 167 -1.37 10.41 17.89
N GLY A 168 -0.46 9.81 18.67
CA GLY A 168 0.98 9.66 18.37
C GLY A 168 1.42 8.22 18.08
N PHE A 169 0.53 7.39 17.52
CA PHE A 169 0.79 5.95 17.38
C PHE A 169 2.09 5.61 16.64
N ALA A 170 2.42 6.36 15.58
CA ALA A 170 3.64 6.13 14.79
C ALA A 170 4.92 6.37 15.61
N ASP A 171 4.90 7.35 16.52
CA ASP A 171 6.02 7.68 17.40
C ASP A 171 6.22 6.56 18.44
N ALA A 172 5.11 6.11 19.05
CA ALA A 172 5.11 4.99 19.98
C ALA A 172 5.62 3.69 19.34
N LEU A 173 5.18 3.42 18.10
CA LEU A 173 5.64 2.27 17.33
C LEU A 173 7.15 2.35 17.03
N SER A 174 7.65 3.51 16.62
CA SER A 174 9.07 3.69 16.25
C SER A 174 10.02 3.48 17.42
N ILE A 175 9.63 3.89 18.63
CA ILE A 175 10.45 3.66 19.84
C ILE A 175 10.27 2.25 20.43
N SER A 176 9.19 1.54 20.09
CA SER A 176 8.79 0.30 20.77
C SER A 176 9.88 -0.78 20.85
N SER A 177 10.61 -1.01 19.76
CA SER A 177 11.66 -2.03 19.70
C SER A 177 12.92 -1.62 20.46
N ILE A 178 13.27 -0.34 20.39
CA ILE A 178 14.42 0.24 21.09
C ILE A 178 14.18 0.26 22.60
N ALA A 179 12.99 0.69 23.03
CA ALA A 179 12.59 0.68 24.43
C ALA A 179 12.63 -0.75 24.98
N ALA A 180 12.06 -1.72 24.26
CA ALA A 180 12.14 -3.13 24.62
C ALA A 180 13.59 -3.64 24.70
N ALA A 181 14.41 -3.35 23.70
CA ALA A 181 15.82 -3.77 23.66
C ALA A 181 16.65 -3.20 24.82
N LYS A 182 16.33 -1.98 25.27
CA LYS A 182 16.97 -1.32 26.42
C LYS A 182 16.32 -1.65 27.78
N GLY A 183 15.19 -2.34 27.78
CA GLY A 183 14.41 -2.62 28.99
C GLY A 183 13.68 -1.40 29.56
N TYR A 184 13.47 -0.35 28.75
CA TYR A 184 12.79 0.86 29.18
C TYR A 184 11.27 0.68 29.01
N PRO A 185 10.46 0.73 30.09
CA PRO A 185 9.03 0.63 29.94
C PRO A 185 8.49 1.88 29.23
N ILE A 186 7.55 1.65 28.33
CA ILE A 186 6.81 2.71 27.64
C ILE A 186 5.57 3.00 28.47
N PHE A 187 5.36 4.27 28.77
CA PHE A 187 4.10 4.77 29.28
C PHE A 187 3.42 5.62 28.23
N ILE A 188 2.13 5.37 28.06
CA ILE A 188 1.31 6.12 27.11
C ILE A 188 0.61 7.29 27.79
N THR A 189 0.61 8.43 27.13
CA THR A 189 -0.02 9.66 27.61
C THR A 189 -1.05 10.17 26.62
N GLU A 190 -1.93 11.05 27.09
CA GLU A 190 -2.65 11.98 26.22
C GLU A 190 -1.76 13.19 25.91
N LYS A 191 -2.22 14.06 25.01
CA LYS A 191 -1.44 15.24 24.59
C LYS A 191 -1.05 16.16 25.74
N LYS A 192 -1.95 16.39 26.69
CA LYS A 192 -1.79 17.44 27.72
C LYS A 192 -1.76 16.94 29.17
N ALA A 193 -2.06 15.66 29.41
CA ALA A 193 -2.13 15.11 30.74
C ALA A 193 -1.60 13.68 30.78
N LEU A 194 -0.86 13.34 31.85
CA LEU A 194 -0.55 11.95 32.18
C LEU A 194 -1.82 11.29 32.74
N PRO A 195 -2.24 10.13 32.20
CA PRO A 195 -3.32 9.35 32.79
C PRO A 195 -3.05 9.05 34.27
N VAL A 196 -4.10 9.11 35.10
CA VAL A 196 -3.96 8.93 36.55
C VAL A 196 -3.48 7.51 36.90
N GLU A 197 -3.86 6.54 36.07
CA GLU A 197 -3.57 5.12 36.22
C GLU A 197 -2.07 4.83 36.26
N ILE A 198 -1.26 5.57 35.48
CA ILE A 198 0.18 5.31 35.34
C ILE A 198 1.05 6.09 36.32
N LYS A 199 0.51 7.13 36.99
CA LYS A 199 1.29 8.05 37.84
C LYS A 199 1.98 7.32 38.99
N ASN A 200 1.26 6.45 39.70
CA ASN A 200 1.84 5.69 40.81
C ASN A 200 2.94 4.73 40.33
N THR A 201 2.76 4.10 39.18
CA THR A 201 3.78 3.21 38.60
C THR A 201 5.04 3.99 38.24
N ILE A 202 4.91 5.15 37.59
CA ILE A 202 6.05 6.03 37.28
C ILE A 202 6.75 6.48 38.57
N SER A 203 6.00 6.94 39.57
CA SER A 203 6.56 7.37 40.86
C SER A 203 7.29 6.25 41.59
N ASN A 204 6.80 5.01 41.52
CA ASN A 204 7.41 3.85 42.16
C ASN A 204 8.72 3.42 41.48
N ILE A 205 8.79 3.54 40.15
CA ILE A 205 10.02 3.32 39.38
C ILE A 205 11.05 4.39 39.73
N ASP A 206 10.63 5.63 39.99
CA ASP A 206 11.52 6.76 40.31
C ASP A 206 12.67 6.87 39.28
N PRO A 207 12.31 7.02 37.97
CA PRO A 207 13.24 6.86 36.86
C PRO A 207 14.43 7.80 36.94
N SER A 208 15.59 7.32 36.48
CA SER A 208 16.79 8.16 36.38
C SER A 208 16.72 9.15 35.22
N GLU A 209 15.95 8.82 34.18
CA GLU A 209 15.83 9.58 32.95
C GLU A 209 14.47 9.30 32.27
N VAL A 210 13.94 10.29 31.58
CA VAL A 210 12.69 10.19 30.83
C VAL A 210 12.91 10.61 29.38
N TYR A 211 12.55 9.72 28.46
CA TYR A 211 12.52 10.00 27.03
C TYR A 211 11.11 10.35 26.59
N ILE A 212 10.90 11.58 26.17
CA ILE A 212 9.66 12.01 25.54
C ILE A 212 9.78 11.80 24.04
N VAL A 213 8.95 10.91 23.50
CA VAL A 213 8.95 10.61 22.07
C VAL A 213 7.75 11.25 21.40
N GLY A 214 8.04 12.05 20.37
CA GLY A 214 7.07 12.86 19.65
C GLY A 214 7.19 14.36 19.95
N GLY A 215 6.80 15.18 18.99
CA GLY A 215 6.85 16.64 19.09
C GLY A 215 5.88 17.21 20.14
N THR A 216 6.01 18.50 20.45
CA THR A 216 5.09 19.18 21.40
C THR A 216 3.65 19.23 20.89
N GLY A 217 3.44 19.06 19.58
CA GLY A 217 2.13 18.91 18.96
C GLY A 217 1.37 17.65 19.39
N VAL A 218 2.08 16.59 19.82
CA VAL A 218 1.49 15.31 20.25
C VAL A 218 1.76 14.98 21.71
N VAL A 219 2.89 15.39 22.29
CA VAL A 219 3.19 15.28 23.72
C VAL A 219 3.57 16.66 24.26
N GLY A 220 2.59 17.36 24.83
CA GLY A 220 2.69 18.75 25.27
C GLY A 220 3.70 18.98 26.40
N SER A 221 4.11 20.22 26.57
CA SER A 221 5.04 20.64 27.62
C SER A 221 4.46 20.47 29.03
N GLU A 222 3.14 20.39 29.15
CA GLU A 222 2.42 20.10 30.38
C GLU A 222 2.83 18.74 30.96
N ILE A 223 3.09 17.75 30.11
CA ILE A 223 3.56 16.42 30.51
C ILE A 223 4.91 16.51 31.22
N VAL A 224 5.84 17.32 30.70
CA VAL A 224 7.16 17.54 31.32
C VAL A 224 6.98 18.08 32.75
N ARG A 225 6.09 19.06 32.93
CA ARG A 225 5.81 19.64 34.24
C ARG A 225 5.18 18.63 35.20
N GLU A 226 4.23 17.83 34.72
CA GLU A 226 3.63 16.75 35.53
C GLU A 226 4.67 15.71 35.96
N LEU A 227 5.58 15.30 35.07
CA LEU A 227 6.65 14.35 35.38
C LEU A 227 7.58 14.87 36.48
N LYS A 228 8.03 16.14 36.40
CA LYS A 228 8.89 16.75 37.42
C LYS A 228 8.20 16.85 38.78
N ASN A 229 6.91 17.16 38.79
CA ASN A 229 6.13 17.20 40.03
C ASN A 229 5.95 15.80 40.64
N LEU A 230 5.76 14.79 39.78
CA LEU A 230 5.57 13.41 40.19
C LEU A 230 6.87 12.74 40.67
N VAL A 231 7.99 13.09 40.04
CA VAL A 231 9.32 12.53 40.34
C VAL A 231 10.30 13.70 40.51
N PRO A 232 10.42 14.27 41.73
CA PRO A 232 11.23 15.48 41.98
C PRO A 232 12.73 15.32 41.73
N THR A 233 13.22 14.09 41.50
CA THR A 233 14.62 13.81 41.15
C THR A 233 14.93 14.05 39.67
N LEU A 234 13.90 14.28 38.84
CA LEU A 234 14.01 14.64 37.42
C LEU A 234 14.17 16.16 37.26
N ASP A 235 15.32 16.57 36.74
CA ASP A 235 15.57 17.93 36.27
C ASP A 235 15.50 17.99 34.72
N ASP A 236 15.68 19.17 34.14
CA ASP A 236 15.64 19.37 32.68
C ASP A 236 16.67 18.52 31.91
N SER A 237 17.82 18.22 32.51
CA SER A 237 18.88 17.43 31.84
C SER A 237 18.53 15.95 31.72
N LYS A 238 17.57 15.47 32.51
CA LYS A 238 17.11 14.08 32.55
C LYS A 238 15.81 13.85 31.77
N ILE A 239 15.27 14.88 31.13
CA ILE A 239 14.07 14.78 30.30
C ILE A 239 14.46 15.11 28.87
N ILE A 240 14.64 14.08 28.05
CA ILE A 240 15.10 14.21 26.68
C ILE A 240 13.93 14.02 25.73
N ARG A 241 13.72 14.99 24.83
CA ARG A 241 12.74 14.86 23.76
C ARG A 241 13.41 14.38 22.48
N VAL A 242 12.82 13.35 21.86
CA VAL A 242 13.21 12.86 20.53
C VAL A 242 11.99 12.96 19.62
N ALA A 243 12.10 13.77 18.57
CA ALA A 243 11.01 14.08 17.64
C ALA A 243 11.57 14.54 16.29
N GLY A 244 10.73 14.57 15.27
CA GLY A 244 10.94 15.23 13.98
C GLY A 244 9.66 15.95 13.53
N ASP A 245 9.70 16.54 12.35
CA ASP A 245 8.58 17.30 11.77
C ASP A 245 7.40 16.39 11.40
N ASP A 246 7.69 15.13 11.07
CA ASP A 246 6.72 14.08 10.85
C ASP A 246 7.12 12.75 11.50
N ARG A 247 6.28 11.73 11.30
CA ARG A 247 6.48 10.38 11.84
C ARG A 247 7.69 9.66 11.27
N TYR A 248 8.06 10.00 10.03
CA TYR A 248 9.16 9.37 9.33
C TYR A 248 10.47 9.92 9.87
N GLU A 249 10.60 11.24 9.95
CA GLU A 249 11.74 11.90 10.56
C GLU A 249 11.88 11.55 12.04
N THR A 250 10.76 11.49 12.78
CA THR A 250 10.77 11.04 14.18
C THR A 250 11.37 9.64 14.32
N SER A 251 11.00 8.69 13.43
CA SER A 251 11.57 7.33 13.43
C SER A 251 13.09 7.33 13.18
N LEU A 252 13.58 8.19 12.28
CA LEU A 252 15.01 8.33 11.99
C LEU A 252 15.76 8.97 13.17
N ASN A 253 15.19 10.01 13.79
CA ASN A 253 15.77 10.68 14.94
C ASN A 253 15.84 9.76 16.16
N ILE A 254 14.83 8.92 16.37
CA ILE A 254 14.84 7.84 17.39
C ILE A 254 15.99 6.86 17.12
N ALA A 255 16.09 6.31 15.91
CA ALA A 255 17.14 5.36 15.57
C ALA A 255 18.54 5.97 15.72
N LYS A 256 18.72 7.22 15.28
CA LYS A 256 19.97 7.98 15.39
C LYS A 256 20.37 8.24 16.83
N TYR A 257 19.42 8.63 17.68
CA TYR A 257 19.68 8.99 19.07
C TYR A 257 20.14 7.78 19.88
N PHE A 258 19.39 6.67 19.80
CA PHE A 258 19.66 5.51 20.64
C PHE A 258 20.75 4.59 20.08
N LYS A 259 21.00 4.63 18.76
CA LYS A 259 22.08 3.94 18.05
C LYS A 259 22.32 2.52 18.55
N LEU A 260 21.32 1.65 18.35
CA LEU A 260 21.44 0.25 18.74
C LEU A 260 22.64 -0.40 18.04
N ASN A 261 23.34 -1.27 18.77
CA ASN A 261 24.42 -2.07 18.21
C ASN A 261 23.83 -3.20 17.36
N THR A 262 23.63 -2.93 16.08
CA THR A 262 23.04 -3.82 15.09
C THR A 262 23.43 -3.35 13.69
N ASP A 263 23.47 -4.28 12.74
CA ASP A 263 23.57 -4.00 11.31
C ASP A 263 22.21 -4.12 10.60
N THR A 264 21.14 -4.36 11.38
CA THR A 264 19.80 -4.62 10.87
C THR A 264 18.89 -3.42 11.05
N ALA A 265 18.16 -3.04 9.99
CA ALA A 265 17.06 -2.09 10.04
C ALA A 265 15.75 -2.77 9.61
N ILE A 266 14.69 -2.55 10.39
CA ILE A 266 13.34 -3.01 10.04
C ILE A 266 12.57 -1.81 9.47
N ILE A 267 12.02 -1.96 8.27
CA ILE A 267 11.25 -0.93 7.59
C ILE A 267 9.77 -1.32 7.63
N ALA A 268 8.92 -0.39 8.06
CA ALA A 268 7.49 -0.60 8.15
C ALA A 268 6.68 0.61 7.64
N ASN A 269 5.44 0.39 7.22
CA ASN A 269 4.56 1.48 6.82
C ASN A 269 4.16 2.32 8.06
N GLY A 270 4.35 3.63 7.97
CA GLY A 270 4.06 4.59 9.03
C GLY A 270 2.61 5.05 9.11
N THR A 271 1.70 4.55 8.27
CA THR A 271 0.27 4.93 8.23
C THR A 271 -0.67 3.75 8.43
N ASN A 272 -0.24 2.54 8.08
CA ASN A 272 -0.94 1.28 8.29
C ASN A 272 -0.09 0.33 9.13
N PHE A 273 -0.35 0.30 10.44
CA PHE A 273 0.58 -0.27 11.43
C PHE A 273 0.45 -1.75 11.82
N PRO A 274 -0.53 -2.57 11.40
CA PRO A 274 -0.70 -3.90 11.98
C PRO A 274 0.48 -4.83 11.66
N ASP A 275 1.11 -4.67 10.49
CA ASP A 275 2.32 -5.41 10.12
C ASP A 275 3.50 -4.99 11.01
N ALA A 276 3.64 -3.68 11.24
CA ALA A 276 4.70 -3.11 12.07
C ALA A 276 4.60 -3.55 13.54
N LEU A 277 3.38 -3.69 14.06
CA LEU A 277 3.10 -4.06 15.44
C LEU A 277 3.65 -5.44 15.82
N SER A 278 3.32 -6.45 15.02
CA SER A 278 3.90 -7.79 15.20
C SER A 278 5.42 -7.76 14.93
N GLY A 279 5.85 -6.87 14.03
CA GLY A 279 7.25 -6.55 13.77
C GLY A 279 8.05 -6.02 14.95
N THR A 280 7.41 -5.33 15.91
CA THR A 280 8.09 -4.78 17.10
C THR A 280 8.78 -5.86 17.93
N ALA A 281 8.16 -7.04 18.02
CA ALA A 281 8.72 -8.21 18.67
C ALA A 281 10.03 -8.63 17.97
N LEU A 282 10.00 -8.77 16.65
CA LEU A 282 11.15 -9.19 15.86
C LEU A 282 12.27 -8.14 15.94
N ALA A 283 11.92 -6.85 15.81
CA ALA A 283 12.85 -5.74 15.96
C ALA A 283 13.54 -5.77 17.33
N ALA A 284 12.80 -5.97 18.42
CA ALA A 284 13.36 -6.10 19.76
C ALA A 284 14.27 -7.34 19.89
N LYS A 285 13.91 -8.46 19.28
CA LYS A 285 14.73 -9.68 19.23
C LYS A 285 16.06 -9.43 18.53
N LEU A 286 16.04 -8.75 17.38
CA LEU A 286 17.20 -8.44 16.54
C LEU A 286 17.99 -7.21 17.00
N ASN A 287 17.58 -6.56 18.10
CA ASN A 287 18.16 -5.30 18.56
C ASN A 287 18.14 -4.23 17.46
N ALA A 288 17.08 -4.21 16.65
CA ALA A 288 16.95 -3.38 15.45
C ALA A 288 15.95 -2.23 15.64
N PRO A 289 16.22 -1.03 15.09
CA PRO A 289 15.24 0.03 15.02
C PRO A 289 14.11 -0.32 14.04
N ILE A 290 12.93 0.25 14.28
CA ILE A 290 11.86 0.35 13.29
C ILE A 290 11.97 1.72 12.63
N ILE A 291 12.20 1.71 11.32
CA ILE A 291 12.22 2.88 10.45
C ILE A 291 10.88 2.94 9.71
N LEU A 292 10.20 4.07 9.76
CA LEU A 292 8.91 4.25 9.10
C LEU A 292 9.07 4.89 7.70
N THR A 293 8.24 4.44 6.76
CA THR A 293 8.08 4.99 5.40
C THR A 293 6.60 5.16 5.07
N ASP A 294 6.26 6.01 4.10
CA ASP A 294 4.91 6.08 3.54
C ASP A 294 4.56 4.88 2.65
N GLY A 295 5.55 4.03 2.34
CA GLY A 295 5.42 2.85 1.50
C GLY A 295 5.61 3.11 0.00
N GLN A 296 5.92 4.34 -0.41
CA GLN A 296 6.12 4.74 -1.82
C GLN A 296 7.48 5.42 -2.04
N ASP A 297 7.88 6.30 -1.12
CA ASP A 297 9.17 6.98 -1.07
C ASP A 297 10.00 6.52 0.13
N ILE A 298 11.27 6.24 -0.12
CA ILE A 298 12.22 5.72 0.85
C ILE A 298 13.55 6.48 0.83
N GLU A 299 13.70 7.53 0.03
CA GLU A 299 15.01 8.16 -0.20
C GLU A 299 15.68 8.64 1.10
N SER A 300 14.91 9.28 1.99
CA SER A 300 15.41 9.75 3.29
C SER A 300 15.83 8.58 4.20
N GLN A 301 15.02 7.52 4.25
CA GLN A 301 15.29 6.31 5.03
C GLN A 301 16.51 5.58 4.48
N LYS A 302 16.64 5.47 3.15
CA LYS A 302 17.77 4.82 2.49
C LYS A 302 19.07 5.59 2.69
N SER A 303 19.02 6.92 2.63
CA SER A 303 20.16 7.79 2.99
C SER A 303 20.60 7.59 4.44
N PHE A 304 19.65 7.54 5.37
CA PHE A 304 19.92 7.24 6.77
C PHE A 304 20.53 5.84 6.95
N ILE A 305 19.95 4.82 6.30
CA ILE A 305 20.42 3.43 6.31
C ILE A 305 21.88 3.34 5.84
N ASN A 306 22.23 4.02 4.76
CA ASN A 306 23.60 4.13 4.28
C ASN A 306 24.52 4.79 5.31
N THR A 307 24.10 5.93 5.87
CA THR A 307 24.90 6.68 6.85
C THR A 307 25.15 5.89 8.14
N GLN A 308 24.19 5.07 8.56
CA GLN A 308 24.34 4.19 9.74
C GLN A 308 25.01 2.85 9.44
N ASN A 309 25.32 2.55 8.17
CA ASN A 309 25.90 1.28 7.72
C ASN A 309 25.03 0.05 8.06
N TYR A 310 23.71 0.16 7.98
CA TYR A 310 22.86 -1.04 8.05
C TYR A 310 23.03 -1.87 6.77
N SER A 311 23.30 -3.16 6.92
CA SER A 311 23.46 -4.11 5.82
C SER A 311 22.32 -5.12 5.72
N ASN A 312 21.56 -5.37 6.79
CA ASN A 312 20.41 -6.25 6.78
C ASN A 312 19.12 -5.43 6.81
N ILE A 313 18.29 -5.56 5.78
CA ILE A 313 17.04 -4.81 5.63
C ILE A 313 15.86 -5.78 5.68
N VAL A 314 14.96 -5.57 6.64
CA VAL A 314 13.73 -6.37 6.79
C VAL A 314 12.53 -5.48 6.51
N LEU A 315 11.82 -5.73 5.42
CA LEU A 315 10.57 -5.06 5.09
C LEU A 315 9.39 -5.79 5.74
N LEU A 316 8.48 -5.06 6.38
CA LEU A 316 7.28 -5.62 6.98
C LEU A 316 6.02 -5.25 6.18
N GLY A 317 5.25 -6.26 5.80
CA GLY A 317 4.00 -6.10 5.07
C GLY A 317 4.11 -6.37 3.57
N GLY A 318 2.97 -6.61 2.93
CA GLY A 318 2.87 -6.88 1.49
C GLY A 318 3.04 -5.62 0.64
N LEU A 319 2.83 -5.76 -0.67
CA LEU A 319 3.03 -4.65 -1.63
C LEU A 319 2.05 -3.48 -1.43
N GLY A 320 0.90 -3.70 -0.79
CA GLY A 320 -0.02 -2.63 -0.39
C GLY A 320 0.43 -1.84 0.85
N SER A 321 1.39 -2.36 1.63
CA SER A 321 1.99 -1.67 2.79
C SER A 321 3.30 -1.01 2.40
N ILE A 322 4.21 -1.73 1.75
CA ILE A 322 5.48 -1.20 1.24
C ILE A 322 5.62 -1.66 -0.19
N ASP A 323 5.62 -0.73 -1.13
CA ASP A 323 5.61 -1.05 -2.55
C ASP A 323 6.86 -1.85 -2.99
N PHE A 324 6.75 -2.65 -4.03
CA PHE A 324 7.85 -3.50 -4.50
C PHE A 324 9.07 -2.73 -5.03
N PRO A 325 8.97 -1.52 -5.64
CA PRO A 325 10.16 -0.80 -6.08
C PRO A 325 11.06 -0.41 -4.90
N ILE A 326 10.50 -0.24 -3.69
CA ILE A 326 11.31 0.01 -2.49
C ILE A 326 12.21 -1.19 -2.20
N GLU A 327 11.69 -2.41 -2.30
CA GLU A 327 12.50 -3.62 -2.11
C GLU A 327 13.63 -3.70 -3.13
N TYR A 328 13.33 -3.44 -4.41
CA TYR A 328 14.34 -3.43 -5.46
C TYR A 328 15.37 -2.32 -5.29
N SER A 329 15.01 -1.19 -4.67
CA SER A 329 15.97 -0.14 -4.34
C SER A 329 17.06 -0.60 -3.36
N PHE A 330 16.83 -1.67 -2.59
CA PHE A 330 17.84 -2.24 -1.69
C PHE A 330 18.47 -3.53 -2.25
N LYS A 331 17.87 -4.18 -3.26
CA LYS A 331 18.42 -5.42 -3.81
C LYS A 331 19.66 -5.15 -4.65
N ASP A 332 20.60 -6.08 -4.59
CA ASP A 332 21.73 -6.17 -5.52
C ASP A 332 21.19 -6.57 -6.91
N PRO A 333 21.33 -5.74 -7.97
CA PRO A 333 20.81 -6.04 -9.30
C PRO A 333 21.32 -7.36 -9.90
N GLU A 334 22.51 -7.81 -9.48
CA GLU A 334 23.10 -9.09 -9.90
C GLU A 334 22.42 -10.30 -9.24
N LYS A 335 21.76 -10.11 -8.08
CA LYS A 335 21.05 -11.18 -7.34
C LYS A 335 19.57 -11.31 -7.71
N ILE A 336 19.05 -10.36 -8.49
CA ILE A 336 17.68 -10.42 -8.98
C ILE A 336 17.59 -11.49 -10.07
N SER A 337 16.67 -12.44 -9.91
CA SER A 337 16.54 -13.56 -10.83
C SER A 337 16.08 -13.11 -12.22
N GLN A 338 16.48 -13.85 -13.26
CA GLN A 338 15.99 -13.58 -14.62
C GLN A 338 14.46 -13.71 -14.69
N ALA A 339 13.86 -14.64 -13.95
CA ALA A 339 12.41 -14.82 -13.87
C ALA A 339 11.69 -13.57 -13.32
N GLU A 340 12.24 -12.90 -12.30
CA GLU A 340 11.70 -11.61 -11.82
C GLU A 340 11.83 -10.50 -12.87
N LYS A 341 13.01 -10.40 -13.53
CA LYS A 341 13.25 -9.41 -14.58
C LYS A 341 12.28 -9.59 -15.75
N ASP A 342 12.09 -10.83 -16.19
CA ASP A 342 11.16 -11.18 -17.27
C ASP A 342 9.71 -10.88 -16.87
N TYR A 343 9.30 -11.27 -15.66
CA TYR A 343 7.96 -10.99 -15.13
C TYR A 343 7.63 -9.49 -15.15
N ILE A 344 8.53 -8.64 -14.66
CA ILE A 344 8.33 -7.18 -14.67
C ILE A 344 8.28 -6.64 -16.10
N ASN A 345 9.18 -7.09 -16.99
CA ASN A 345 9.20 -6.62 -18.37
C ASN A 345 7.94 -7.03 -19.15
N ILE A 346 7.43 -8.23 -18.92
CA ILE A 346 6.19 -8.73 -19.53
C ILE A 346 5.01 -7.87 -19.06
N LEU A 347 4.85 -7.69 -17.74
CA LEU A 347 3.77 -6.84 -17.22
C LEU A 347 3.87 -5.39 -17.70
N LEU A 348 5.09 -4.83 -17.75
CA LEU A 348 5.32 -3.47 -18.23
C LEU A 348 4.88 -3.32 -19.68
N LYS A 349 5.31 -4.25 -20.55
CA LYS A 349 4.88 -4.28 -21.95
C LYS A 349 3.36 -4.42 -22.07
N SER A 350 2.74 -5.27 -21.26
CA SER A 350 1.29 -5.45 -21.27
C SER A 350 0.53 -4.19 -20.83
N CYS A 351 1.07 -3.43 -19.86
CA CYS A 351 0.54 -2.11 -19.53
C CYS A 351 0.63 -1.15 -20.72
N ASP A 352 1.75 -1.12 -21.45
CA ASP A 352 1.91 -0.28 -22.64
C ASP A 352 0.92 -0.66 -23.74
N ASP A 353 0.83 -1.95 -24.06
CA ASP A 353 -0.08 -2.47 -25.08
C ASP A 353 -1.54 -2.10 -24.76
N MET A 354 -1.96 -2.29 -23.50
CA MET A 354 -3.30 -1.91 -23.05
C MET A 354 -3.54 -0.40 -23.14
N LEU A 355 -2.60 0.43 -22.67
CA LEU A 355 -2.73 1.89 -22.71
C LEU A 355 -2.83 2.41 -24.15
N ASN A 356 -2.08 1.80 -25.08
CA ASN A 356 -2.12 2.12 -26.50
C ASN A 356 -3.47 1.71 -27.12
N ASN A 357 -3.91 0.47 -26.90
CA ASN A 357 -5.17 -0.05 -27.44
C ASN A 357 -6.36 0.78 -26.96
N THR A 358 -6.47 1.08 -25.66
CA THR A 358 -7.52 1.96 -25.14
C THR A 358 -7.47 3.36 -25.78
N SER A 359 -6.28 3.92 -26.02
CA SER A 359 -6.16 5.24 -26.67
C SER A 359 -6.63 5.21 -28.12
N LEU A 360 -6.33 4.14 -28.86
CA LEU A 360 -6.79 3.95 -30.24
C LEU A 360 -8.31 3.79 -30.32
N VAL A 361 -8.91 3.04 -29.38
CA VAL A 361 -10.37 2.90 -29.26
C VAL A 361 -11.00 4.25 -28.92
N SER A 362 -10.48 4.98 -27.92
CA SER A 362 -10.99 6.31 -27.57
C SER A 362 -10.94 7.28 -28.75
N LYS A 363 -9.86 7.25 -29.54
CA LYS A 363 -9.75 8.05 -30.77
C LYS A 363 -10.83 7.66 -31.79
N SER A 364 -11.00 6.36 -32.03
CA SER A 364 -12.02 5.86 -32.97
C SER A 364 -13.44 6.26 -32.55
N LEU A 365 -13.73 6.23 -31.24
CA LEU A 365 -15.02 6.69 -30.69
C LEU A 365 -15.21 8.21 -30.79
N SER A 366 -14.14 8.99 -30.65
CA SER A 366 -14.20 10.44 -30.85
C SER A 366 -14.50 10.80 -32.30
N ASP A 367 -13.83 10.13 -33.25
CA ASP A 367 -14.09 10.32 -34.69
C ASP A 367 -15.55 9.96 -35.01
N PHE A 368 -16.07 8.91 -34.38
CA PHE A 368 -17.48 8.53 -34.47
C PHE A 368 -18.44 9.58 -33.90
N SER A 369 -18.15 10.13 -32.72
CA SER A 369 -19.00 11.16 -32.10
C SER A 369 -19.13 12.40 -32.98
N TYR A 370 -18.07 12.78 -33.69
CA TYR A 370 -18.12 13.89 -34.64
C TYR A 370 -19.10 13.62 -35.80
N VAL A 371 -19.06 12.40 -36.35
CA VAL A 371 -20.01 11.94 -37.37
C VAL A 371 -21.44 12.01 -36.84
N LEU A 372 -21.70 11.52 -35.62
CA LEU A 372 -23.02 11.58 -35.00
C LEU A 372 -23.53 13.01 -34.81
N SER A 373 -22.70 13.92 -34.28
CA SER A 373 -23.09 15.32 -34.12
C SER A 373 -23.40 15.99 -35.45
N ALA A 374 -22.67 15.67 -36.53
CA ALA A 374 -22.98 16.17 -37.86
C ALA A 374 -24.33 15.67 -38.39
N ILE A 375 -24.70 14.42 -38.06
CA ILE A 375 -26.02 13.85 -38.40
C ILE A 375 -27.12 14.54 -37.60
N GLU A 376 -26.95 14.71 -36.29
CA GLU A 376 -27.89 15.42 -35.43
C GLU A 376 -28.10 16.88 -35.91
N ASP A 377 -27.04 17.58 -36.27
CA ASP A 377 -27.09 18.92 -36.86
C ASP A 377 -27.84 18.95 -38.19
N ALA A 378 -27.57 17.98 -39.08
CA ALA A 378 -28.27 17.85 -40.35
C ALA A 378 -29.76 17.52 -40.15
N MET A 379 -30.10 16.75 -39.11
CA MET A 379 -31.46 16.45 -38.70
C MET A 379 -32.18 17.70 -38.17
N ASN A 380 -31.50 18.52 -37.36
CA ASN A 380 -32.08 19.72 -36.74
C ASN A 380 -32.25 20.89 -37.72
N LYS A 381 -31.32 21.10 -38.66
CA LYS A 381 -31.39 22.18 -39.67
C LYS A 381 -32.51 22.01 -40.70
N ASN A 382 -32.99 20.77 -40.93
CA ASN A 382 -34.04 20.45 -41.90
C ASN A 382 -35.46 20.41 -41.31
N ALA A 383 -35.70 21.01 -40.14
CA ALA A 383 -37.03 21.06 -39.54
C ALA A 383 -38.05 21.95 -40.29
N SER A 384 -37.64 22.69 -41.33
CA SER A 384 -38.49 23.64 -42.08
C SER A 384 -38.60 23.40 -43.60
N GLU A 385 -37.89 22.42 -44.19
CA GLU A 385 -38.01 22.00 -45.60
C GLU A 385 -37.86 20.46 -45.73
N PRO A 386 -38.14 19.80 -46.87
CA PRO A 386 -38.30 18.35 -46.93
C PRO A 386 -37.04 17.65 -46.42
N ALA A 387 -37.24 16.81 -45.40
CA ALA A 387 -36.30 15.95 -44.67
C ALA A 387 -34.92 15.76 -45.33
N PRO A 388 -33.80 15.72 -44.55
CA PRO A 388 -32.50 15.34 -45.08
C PRO A 388 -32.71 14.06 -45.88
N SER A 389 -32.41 14.09 -47.17
CA SER A 389 -32.68 12.94 -48.02
C SER A 389 -31.98 11.77 -47.37
N VAL A 390 -32.66 10.64 -47.22
CA VAL A 390 -32.03 9.42 -46.67
C VAL A 390 -30.75 9.08 -47.42
N GLU A 391 -30.61 9.59 -48.65
CA GLU A 391 -29.41 9.61 -49.48
C GLU A 391 -28.22 10.40 -48.91
N ALA A 392 -28.42 11.56 -48.28
CA ALA A 392 -27.35 12.31 -47.61
C ALA A 392 -26.85 11.56 -46.37
N VAL A 393 -27.78 11.01 -45.58
CA VAL A 393 -27.47 10.12 -44.45
C VAL A 393 -26.73 8.88 -44.97
N ARG A 394 -27.23 8.21 -46.02
CA ARG A 394 -26.62 7.03 -46.65
C ARG A 394 -25.21 7.28 -47.20
N ASN A 395 -24.98 8.40 -47.87
CA ASN A 395 -23.66 8.73 -48.43
C ASN A 395 -22.66 9.08 -47.32
N PHE A 396 -23.15 9.70 -46.23
CA PHE A 396 -22.35 10.00 -45.04
C PHE A 396 -22.06 8.76 -44.17
N PHE A 397 -22.97 7.78 -44.17
CA PHE A 397 -22.85 6.47 -43.49
C PHE A 397 -22.21 5.37 -44.35
N SER A 398 -21.61 5.72 -45.49
CA SER A 398 -20.97 4.78 -46.43
C SER A 398 -19.70 4.13 -45.86
N ASP A 399 -18.91 3.43 -46.69
CA ASP A 399 -17.77 2.55 -46.36
C ASP A 399 -16.89 2.97 -45.15
N GLU A 400 -16.74 4.26 -44.91
CA GLU A 400 -16.06 4.85 -43.74
C GLU A 400 -16.62 4.35 -42.39
N PHE A 401 -17.93 4.14 -42.27
CA PHE A 401 -18.57 3.64 -41.05
C PHE A 401 -18.33 2.15 -40.81
N SER A 402 -18.43 1.31 -41.85
CA SER A 402 -18.12 -0.13 -41.76
C SER A 402 -16.63 -0.38 -41.53
N ASN A 403 -15.77 0.47 -42.09
CA ASN A 403 -14.34 0.46 -41.82
C ASN A 403 -14.06 0.87 -40.37
N ASN A 404 -14.70 1.92 -39.86
CA ASN A 404 -14.59 2.35 -38.46
C ASN A 404 -15.09 1.28 -37.48
N TYR A 405 -16.20 0.59 -37.79
CA TYR A 405 -16.70 -0.52 -36.98
C TYR A 405 -15.71 -1.68 -36.95
N SER A 406 -15.21 -2.08 -38.11
CA SER A 406 -14.26 -3.20 -38.21
C SER A 406 -12.96 -2.88 -37.48
N ASN A 407 -12.49 -1.62 -37.57
CA ASN A 407 -11.36 -1.13 -36.79
C ASN A 407 -11.66 -1.16 -35.28
N LEU A 408 -12.84 -0.71 -34.86
CA LEU A 408 -13.26 -0.71 -33.45
C LEU A 408 -13.37 -2.13 -32.88
N ALA A 409 -13.97 -3.06 -33.61
CA ALA A 409 -14.10 -4.46 -33.21
C ALA A 409 -12.74 -5.15 -33.11
N ASN A 410 -11.83 -4.90 -34.06
CA ASN A 410 -10.46 -5.42 -34.02
C ASN A 410 -9.66 -4.85 -32.84
N LEU A 411 -9.74 -3.53 -32.61
CA LEU A 411 -9.08 -2.87 -31.48
C LEU A 411 -9.69 -3.30 -30.14
N GLY A 412 -11.00 -3.50 -30.10
CA GLY A 412 -11.72 -3.95 -28.92
C GLY A 412 -11.40 -5.40 -28.54
N GLY A 413 -11.25 -6.28 -29.54
CA GLY A 413 -10.74 -7.64 -29.34
C GLY A 413 -9.30 -7.68 -28.79
N ALA A 414 -8.52 -6.61 -29.03
CA ALA A 414 -7.17 -6.46 -28.48
C ALA A 414 -7.15 -5.89 -27.04
N ILE A 415 -8.27 -5.37 -26.53
CA ILE A 415 -8.43 -5.00 -25.12
C ILE A 415 -8.86 -6.26 -24.39
N GLY A 416 -7.92 -7.04 -23.87
CA GLY A 416 -8.22 -8.27 -23.15
C GLY A 416 -6.99 -8.81 -22.44
N VAL A 417 -7.21 -9.68 -21.44
CA VAL A 417 -6.10 -10.39 -20.81
C VAL A 417 -5.63 -11.48 -21.77
N THR A 418 -4.36 -11.45 -22.17
CA THR A 418 -3.78 -12.45 -23.06
C THR A 418 -3.58 -13.79 -22.33
N GLU A 419 -3.57 -14.90 -23.08
CA GLU A 419 -3.21 -16.21 -22.53
C GLU A 419 -1.82 -16.20 -21.90
N ASP A 420 -0.87 -15.46 -22.48
CA ASP A 420 0.46 -15.26 -21.92
C ASP A 420 0.41 -14.69 -20.50
N ILE A 421 -0.41 -13.66 -20.25
CA ILE A 421 -0.58 -13.09 -18.91
C ILE A 421 -1.31 -14.07 -17.98
N LEU A 422 -2.34 -14.78 -18.46
CA LEU A 422 -3.04 -15.77 -17.64
C LEU A 422 -2.11 -16.90 -17.20
N ASN A 423 -1.19 -17.33 -18.06
CA ASN A 423 -0.23 -18.39 -17.80
C ASN A 423 1.08 -17.91 -17.14
N LEU A 424 1.31 -16.59 -17.09
CA LEU A 424 2.49 -15.99 -16.48
C LEU A 424 2.62 -16.40 -15.01
N GLN A 425 3.65 -17.16 -14.70
CA GLN A 425 3.98 -17.53 -13.32
C GLN A 425 4.50 -16.31 -12.58
N SER A 426 3.93 -16.03 -11.41
CA SER A 426 4.35 -14.90 -10.59
C SER A 426 5.48 -15.35 -9.67
N PRO A 427 6.61 -14.61 -9.62
CA PRO A 427 7.60 -14.79 -8.57
C PRO A 427 6.96 -14.57 -7.19
N ASP A 428 7.51 -15.26 -6.18
CA ASP A 428 7.05 -15.15 -4.79
C ASP A 428 7.00 -13.68 -4.34
N GLY A 429 5.83 -13.24 -3.88
CA GLY A 429 5.60 -11.88 -3.38
C GLY A 429 5.19 -10.84 -4.42
N LEU A 430 5.17 -11.21 -5.70
CA LEU A 430 4.72 -10.32 -6.78
C LEU A 430 3.34 -10.70 -7.35
N GLU A 431 2.65 -11.69 -6.78
CA GLU A 431 1.40 -12.25 -7.29
C GLU A 431 0.28 -11.20 -7.39
N SER A 432 0.31 -10.21 -6.51
CA SER A 432 -0.65 -9.12 -6.49
C SER A 432 -0.54 -8.19 -7.72
N LEU A 433 0.64 -8.07 -8.36
CA LEU A 433 0.85 -7.20 -9.52
C LEU A 433 0.10 -7.71 -10.75
N LYS A 434 0.24 -9.00 -11.06
CA LYS A 434 -0.56 -9.66 -12.11
C LYS A 434 -2.06 -9.54 -11.81
N SER A 435 -2.46 -9.72 -10.54
CA SER A 435 -3.87 -9.60 -10.14
C SER A 435 -4.42 -8.18 -10.31
N GLU A 436 -3.62 -7.15 -10.02
CA GLU A 436 -3.95 -5.74 -10.23
C GLU A 436 -4.16 -5.45 -11.72
N TYR A 437 -3.22 -5.88 -12.57
CA TYR A 437 -3.32 -5.76 -14.02
C TYR A 437 -4.58 -6.45 -14.58
N ILE A 438 -4.78 -7.73 -14.24
CA ILE A 438 -5.90 -8.54 -14.76
C ILE A 438 -7.24 -7.89 -14.41
N LYS A 439 -7.42 -7.43 -13.15
CA LYS A 439 -8.68 -6.80 -12.72
C LYS A 439 -8.98 -5.54 -13.52
N ALA A 440 -7.99 -4.66 -13.69
CA ALA A 440 -8.15 -3.44 -14.47
C ALA A 440 -8.48 -3.72 -15.94
N VAL A 441 -7.76 -4.66 -16.57
CA VAL A 441 -8.01 -5.05 -17.97
C VAL A 441 -9.36 -5.72 -18.16
N GLN A 442 -9.83 -6.55 -17.22
CA GLN A 442 -11.15 -7.19 -17.29
C GLN A 442 -12.29 -6.16 -17.24
N ILE A 443 -12.15 -5.11 -16.44
CA ILE A 443 -13.11 -4.00 -16.39
C ILE A 443 -13.11 -3.26 -17.74
N GLU A 444 -11.94 -2.93 -18.29
CA GLU A 444 -11.84 -2.27 -19.59
C GLU A 444 -12.39 -3.14 -20.74
N HIS A 445 -12.12 -4.45 -20.71
CA HIS A 445 -12.68 -5.38 -21.68
C HIS A 445 -14.21 -5.44 -21.59
N SER A 446 -14.77 -5.46 -20.37
CA SER A 446 -16.22 -5.44 -20.16
C SER A 446 -16.85 -4.14 -20.68
N ASN A 447 -16.20 -3.00 -20.45
CA ASN A 447 -16.63 -1.72 -20.99
C ASN A 447 -16.59 -1.73 -22.53
N MET A 448 -15.54 -2.32 -23.12
CA MET A 448 -15.41 -2.44 -24.57
C MET A 448 -16.48 -3.35 -25.19
N GLN A 449 -16.79 -4.49 -24.58
CA GLN A 449 -17.89 -5.35 -25.03
C GLN A 449 -19.23 -4.62 -25.02
N LYS A 450 -19.46 -3.77 -24.01
CA LYS A 450 -20.66 -2.93 -23.96
C LYS A 450 -20.69 -1.92 -25.11
N ILE A 451 -19.57 -1.26 -25.38
CA ILE A 451 -19.42 -0.32 -26.50
C ILE A 451 -19.65 -1.01 -27.85
N ASP A 452 -19.10 -2.21 -28.04
CA ASP A 452 -19.28 -3.00 -29.26
C ASP A 452 -20.75 -3.34 -29.51
N ASN A 453 -21.47 -3.78 -28.48
CA ASN A 453 -22.91 -4.02 -28.55
C ASN A 453 -23.71 -2.76 -28.88
N ASP A 454 -23.46 -1.64 -28.18
CA ASP A 454 -24.16 -0.38 -28.44
C ASP A 454 -23.84 0.19 -29.83
N TYR A 455 -22.62 -0.01 -30.31
CA TYR A 455 -22.22 0.35 -31.66
C TYR A 455 -22.99 -0.50 -32.69
N SER A 456 -23.02 -1.82 -32.52
CA SER A 456 -23.77 -2.77 -33.37
C SER A 456 -25.27 -2.43 -33.43
N ASP A 457 -25.87 -2.05 -32.30
CA ASP A 457 -27.26 -1.58 -32.22
C ASP A 457 -27.47 -0.26 -32.96
N CYS A 458 -26.52 0.68 -32.84
CA CYS A 458 -26.51 1.93 -33.59
C CYS A 458 -26.45 1.64 -35.11
N VAL A 459 -25.50 0.82 -35.56
CA VAL A 459 -25.36 0.37 -36.96
C VAL A 459 -26.69 -0.18 -37.45
N SER A 460 -27.23 -1.17 -36.75
CA SER A 460 -28.45 -1.89 -37.14
C SER A 460 -29.66 -0.95 -37.24
N SER A 461 -29.73 0.04 -36.35
CA SER A 461 -30.76 1.09 -36.37
C SER A 461 -30.64 1.95 -37.63
N ILE A 462 -29.44 2.40 -37.98
CA ILE A 462 -29.17 3.21 -39.19
C ILE A 462 -29.41 2.39 -40.46
N ASP A 463 -28.91 1.16 -40.52
CA ASP A 463 -29.06 0.23 -41.63
C ASP A 463 -30.53 -0.06 -41.95
N SER A 464 -31.33 -0.26 -40.90
CA SER A 464 -32.78 -0.45 -41.01
C SER A 464 -33.45 0.77 -41.67
N LEU A 465 -32.96 1.99 -41.43
CA LEU A 465 -33.48 3.19 -42.06
C LEU A 465 -33.09 3.28 -43.53
N ILE A 466 -31.83 3.00 -43.86
CA ILE A 466 -31.35 3.00 -45.24
C ILE A 466 -32.12 1.95 -46.05
N ARG A 467 -32.25 0.71 -45.56
CA ARG A 467 -32.99 -0.35 -46.27
C ARG A 467 -34.47 -0.03 -46.44
N ASN A 468 -35.12 0.54 -45.41
CA ASN A 468 -36.54 0.90 -45.49
C ASN A 468 -36.81 2.17 -46.31
N SER A 469 -35.80 3.00 -46.59
CA SER A 469 -35.92 4.11 -47.54
C SER A 469 -36.01 3.66 -49.00
N LYS A 470 -35.69 2.39 -49.29
CA LYS A 470 -35.93 1.74 -50.59
C LYS A 470 -37.37 1.22 -50.75
N PHE A 471 -38.21 1.28 -49.72
CA PHE A 471 -39.64 0.97 -49.85
C PHE A 471 -40.43 2.25 -50.16
N PRO A 472 -41.30 2.24 -51.19
CA PRO A 472 -42.13 3.40 -51.50
C PRO A 472 -42.95 3.71 -50.26
N SER A 473 -42.87 4.96 -49.79
CA SER A 473 -43.77 5.45 -48.78
C SER A 473 -45.19 5.14 -49.24
N ILE A 474 -45.91 4.29 -48.51
CA ILE A 474 -47.37 4.10 -48.67
C ILE A 474 -48.14 5.41 -48.44
N TYR A 475 -47.45 6.45 -47.96
CA TYR A 475 -47.96 7.81 -47.82
C TYR A 475 -47.36 8.76 -48.89
N PRO A 476 -48.11 9.76 -49.37
CA PRO A 476 -47.54 10.80 -50.22
C PRO A 476 -46.34 11.49 -49.54
N LYS A 477 -45.26 11.75 -50.30
CA LYS A 477 -44.14 12.58 -49.82
C LYS A 477 -44.71 13.90 -49.27
N GLY A 478 -44.30 14.27 -48.06
CA GLY A 478 -44.77 15.49 -47.38
C GLY A 478 -46.05 15.35 -46.55
N SER A 479 -46.74 14.21 -46.58
CA SER A 479 -47.92 13.95 -45.73
C SER A 479 -47.55 13.87 -44.24
N ALA A 480 -48.53 14.12 -43.35
CA ALA A 480 -48.33 14.05 -41.91
C ALA A 480 -47.88 12.65 -41.44
N ALA A 481 -48.39 11.59 -42.05
CA ALA A 481 -48.00 10.21 -41.74
C ALA A 481 -46.56 9.90 -42.18
N TYR A 482 -46.15 10.40 -43.35
CA TYR A 482 -44.75 10.33 -43.81
C TYR A 482 -43.80 11.05 -42.84
N LYS A 483 -44.17 12.27 -42.41
CA LYS A 483 -43.39 13.06 -41.44
C LYS A 483 -43.28 12.38 -40.07
N LYS A 484 -44.38 11.79 -39.56
CA LYS A 484 -44.40 11.06 -38.29
C LYS A 484 -43.52 9.81 -38.34
N GLN A 485 -43.61 9.02 -39.41
CA GLN A 485 -42.80 7.81 -39.58
C GLN A 485 -41.30 8.12 -39.59
N ILE A 486 -40.88 9.21 -40.23
CA ILE A 486 -39.49 9.67 -40.19
C ILE A 486 -39.10 10.11 -38.78
N LYS A 487 -39.95 10.86 -38.08
CA LYS A 487 -39.69 11.34 -36.72
C LYS A 487 -39.47 10.20 -35.73
N ASP A 488 -40.37 9.22 -35.67
CA ASP A 488 -40.27 8.09 -34.73
C ASP A 488 -38.98 7.27 -34.98
N ARG A 489 -38.59 7.16 -36.26
CA ARG A 489 -37.35 6.52 -36.70
C ARG A 489 -36.09 7.29 -36.29
N MET A 490 -36.12 8.61 -36.39
CA MET A 490 -35.03 9.49 -35.96
C MET A 490 -34.83 9.45 -34.44
N GLU A 491 -35.91 9.32 -33.66
CA GLU A 491 -35.85 9.17 -32.21
C GLU A 491 -35.15 7.86 -31.79
N LEU A 492 -35.35 6.77 -32.54
CA LEU A 492 -34.63 5.51 -32.32
C LEU A 492 -33.12 5.65 -32.59
N ILE A 493 -32.70 6.33 -33.65
CA ILE A 493 -31.27 6.59 -33.91
C ILE A 493 -30.68 7.40 -32.76
N SER A 494 -31.35 8.50 -32.40
CA SER A 494 -30.90 9.39 -31.34
C SER A 494 -30.75 8.63 -30.02
N LYS A 495 -31.69 7.73 -29.68
CA LYS A 495 -31.57 6.84 -28.52
C LYS A 495 -30.35 5.91 -28.59
N SER A 496 -30.10 5.27 -29.74
CA SER A 496 -28.92 4.40 -29.91
C SER A 496 -27.60 5.18 -29.86
N ILE A 497 -27.58 6.40 -30.38
CA ILE A 497 -26.45 7.35 -30.27
C ILE A 497 -26.19 7.69 -28.80
N TYR A 498 -27.23 8.06 -28.05
CA TYR A 498 -27.12 8.39 -26.63
C TYR A 498 -26.61 7.19 -25.81
N ASN A 499 -27.06 5.97 -26.11
CA ASN A 499 -26.58 4.76 -25.44
C ASN A 499 -25.07 4.55 -25.69
N LEU A 500 -24.63 4.62 -26.95
CA LEU A 500 -23.22 4.47 -27.30
C LEU A 500 -22.35 5.55 -26.65
N ALA A 501 -22.78 6.82 -26.70
CA ALA A 501 -22.08 7.91 -26.02
C ALA A 501 -21.98 7.64 -24.51
N GLY A 502 -23.09 7.20 -23.90
CA GLY A 502 -23.15 6.82 -22.50
C GLY A 502 -22.30 5.60 -22.13
N SER A 503 -21.99 4.70 -23.04
CA SER A 503 -21.06 3.58 -22.79
C SER A 503 -19.60 3.97 -23.04
N SER A 504 -19.34 4.81 -24.04
CA SER A 504 -17.99 5.31 -24.36
C SER A 504 -17.34 6.08 -23.21
N GLN A 505 -18.13 6.76 -22.36
CA GLN A 505 -17.61 7.50 -21.21
C GLN A 505 -16.94 6.63 -20.14
N TYR A 506 -17.23 5.32 -20.12
CA TYR A 506 -16.64 4.38 -19.17
C TYR A 506 -15.32 3.79 -19.67
N LEU A 507 -14.99 3.94 -20.96
CA LEU A 507 -13.72 3.48 -21.50
C LEU A 507 -12.57 4.28 -20.88
N GLY A 508 -11.54 3.59 -20.41
CA GLY A 508 -10.41 4.19 -19.74
C GLY A 508 -10.65 4.53 -18.27
N SER A 509 -11.76 4.07 -17.66
CA SER A 509 -12.02 4.21 -16.22
C SER A 509 -10.89 3.66 -15.34
N GLU A 510 -10.16 2.67 -15.82
CA GLU A 510 -9.04 2.01 -15.14
C GLU A 510 -7.67 2.45 -15.67
N ARG A 511 -7.64 3.36 -16.66
CA ARG A 511 -6.39 3.88 -17.24
C ARG A 511 -5.44 4.44 -16.19
N GLY A 512 -5.98 5.12 -15.17
CA GLY A 512 -5.21 5.65 -14.05
C GLY A 512 -4.49 4.56 -13.24
N LYS A 513 -5.17 3.44 -12.96
CA LYS A 513 -4.56 2.31 -12.22
C LYS A 513 -3.49 1.62 -13.03
N ILE A 514 -3.70 1.43 -14.33
CA ILE A 514 -2.71 0.84 -15.22
C ILE A 514 -1.49 1.75 -15.37
N LEU A 515 -1.69 3.07 -15.44
CA LEU A 515 -0.59 4.03 -15.47
C LEU A 515 0.21 4.00 -14.16
N GLN A 516 -0.44 3.91 -13.00
CA GLN A 516 0.22 3.76 -11.70
C GLN A 516 1.02 2.46 -11.62
N LEU A 517 0.44 1.34 -12.03
CA LEU A 517 1.15 0.05 -12.08
C LEU A 517 2.36 0.14 -13.02
N LYS A 518 2.19 0.72 -14.22
CA LYS A 518 3.27 0.97 -15.17
C LYS A 518 4.42 1.77 -14.53
N GLN A 519 4.13 2.89 -13.90
CA GLN A 519 5.14 3.74 -13.26
C GLN A 519 5.92 2.99 -12.18
N ARG A 520 5.24 2.16 -11.39
CA ARG A 520 5.88 1.31 -10.36
C ARG A 520 6.78 0.26 -11.00
N LEU A 521 6.33 -0.39 -12.08
CA LEU A 521 7.14 -1.35 -12.86
C LEU A 521 8.36 -0.70 -13.50
N GLU A 522 8.22 0.52 -14.05
CA GLU A 522 9.34 1.30 -14.59
C GLU A 522 10.38 1.63 -13.50
N LYS A 523 9.92 2.09 -12.32
CA LYS A 523 10.79 2.39 -11.19
C LYS A 523 11.55 1.14 -10.72
N ALA A 524 10.88 -0.02 -10.63
CA ALA A 524 11.56 -1.27 -10.28
C ALA A 524 12.55 -1.70 -11.36
N LYS A 525 12.19 -1.58 -12.64
CA LYS A 525 13.09 -1.87 -13.77
C LYS A 525 14.35 -1.00 -13.73
N GLN A 526 14.24 0.27 -13.35
CA GLN A 526 15.39 1.15 -13.16
C GLN A 526 16.35 0.65 -12.07
N TYR A 527 15.82 0.10 -10.96
CA TYR A 527 16.65 -0.51 -9.91
C TYR A 527 17.25 -1.86 -10.30
N MET A 528 16.75 -2.52 -11.36
CA MET A 528 17.26 -3.80 -11.84
C MET A 528 18.41 -3.67 -12.85
N GLN A 529 18.67 -2.45 -13.34
CA GLN A 529 19.72 -2.10 -14.29
C GLN A 529 20.93 -1.56 -13.54
#